data_AF-A0A820PIN8-F1
#
_entry.id   AF-A0A820PIN8-F1
#
_cell.length_a   1.000
_cell.length_b   1.000
_cell.length_c   1.000
_cell.angle_alpha   90.00
_cell.angle_beta   90.00
_cell.angle_gamma   90.00
#
_symmetry.space_group_name_H-M   'P 1'
#
loop_
_entity.id
_entity.type
_entity.pdbx_description
1 polymer ?
#
loop_
_entity_poly.entity_id
_entity_poly.type
_entity_poly.pdbx_seq_one_letter_code
_entity_poly.pdbx_strand_id
1 'polypeptide(L)'
;MSLDFVQTIPSDQISSLLRKVSYGLVTTCVLGAAVYIGYRVAAPDKYSIKQHRHPELNDQIEKVVASLKITDEQLQHIMRTLEEEMSAGLSPATHKQASVKMFPSYVRHISKGTEVGQVLALDLGGTNFRILLIKLRGNSKIDLTSKIFVVPQSVMIGDGRHLFRHLVECLSDFMKRETLLHSGITYPLGFTFSFPCKQESLSSARLTSWTKGFSCAGVVNEDVVKLLQDAIDEK
;
A
#
# COMPACT_ATOMS: atom_id res chain seq x y z
N MET A 1 -5.41 40.21 -8.49
CA MET A 1 -4.04 40.25 -9.06
C MET A 1 -3.89 38.97 -9.87
N SER A 2 -3.52 39.13 -11.12
CA SER A 2 -3.64 38.22 -12.28
C SER A 2 -3.29 36.74 -12.05
N LEU A 3 -4.23 35.87 -12.46
CA LEU A 3 -3.98 34.51 -12.92
C LEU A 3 -3.43 34.61 -14.35
N ASP A 4 -2.21 34.13 -14.56
CA ASP A 4 -1.74 33.52 -15.81
C ASP A 4 -0.36 32.94 -15.55
N PHE A 5 -0.21 31.63 -15.79
CA PHE A 5 0.84 31.07 -16.64
C PHE A 5 0.66 29.54 -16.67
N VAL A 6 0.17 29.07 -17.81
CA VAL A 6 0.42 27.73 -18.31
C VAL A 6 1.93 27.53 -18.34
N GLN A 7 2.44 26.57 -17.58
CA GLN A 7 3.77 26.01 -17.81
C GLN A 7 3.64 24.50 -17.99
N THR A 8 3.78 24.12 -19.25
CA THR A 8 4.04 22.77 -19.74
C THR A 8 5.19 22.13 -18.97
N ILE A 9 5.02 20.85 -18.59
CA ILE A 9 6.07 20.03 -17.98
C ILE A 9 6.95 19.47 -19.11
N PRO A 10 8.29 19.66 -19.09
CA PRO A 10 9.19 18.99 -20.04
C PRO A 10 9.21 17.48 -19.80
N SER A 11 9.29 16.71 -20.89
CA SER A 11 9.32 15.24 -20.99
C SER A 11 10.35 14.50 -20.10
N ASP A 12 11.28 15.18 -19.44
CA ASP A 12 12.45 14.54 -18.82
C ASP A 12 12.36 14.24 -17.31
N GLN A 13 11.20 14.46 -16.66
CA GLN A 13 11.03 14.15 -15.22
C GLN A 13 10.33 12.81 -14.93
N ILE A 14 9.84 12.09 -15.94
CA ILE A 14 9.15 10.79 -15.76
C ILE A 14 10.14 9.69 -15.32
N SER A 15 11.41 9.78 -15.71
CA SER A 15 12.44 8.79 -15.38
C SER A 15 12.84 8.77 -13.90
N SER A 16 12.59 9.85 -13.16
CA SER A 16 12.85 9.99 -11.72
C SER A 16 11.72 9.36 -10.89
N LEU A 17 10.47 9.49 -11.35
CA LEU A 17 9.30 8.89 -10.71
C LEU A 17 9.25 7.38 -10.87
N LEU A 18 9.57 6.88 -12.08
CA LEU A 18 9.68 5.45 -12.35
C LEU A 18 10.75 4.80 -11.48
N ARG A 19 11.87 5.47 -11.21
CA ARG A 19 12.91 4.93 -10.32
C ARG A 19 12.40 4.71 -8.90
N LYS A 20 11.64 5.64 -8.31
CA LYS A 20 11.18 5.54 -6.90
C LYS A 20 10.08 4.49 -6.70
N VAL A 21 9.13 4.40 -7.62
CA VAL A 21 8.11 3.33 -7.60
C VAL A 21 8.75 1.97 -7.91
N SER A 22 9.69 1.93 -8.87
CA SER A 22 10.52 0.75 -9.11
C SER A 22 11.29 0.37 -7.86
N TYR A 23 11.94 1.25 -7.10
CA TYR A 23 12.66 0.84 -5.89
C TYR A 23 11.78 0.18 -4.82
N GLY A 24 10.50 0.54 -4.69
CA GLY A 24 9.55 -0.10 -3.75
C GLY A 24 9.07 -1.50 -4.19
N LEU A 25 8.81 -1.67 -5.49
CA LEU A 25 8.45 -2.97 -6.08
C LEU A 25 9.69 -3.88 -6.24
N VAL A 26 10.82 -3.28 -6.62
CA VAL A 26 12.13 -3.92 -6.76
C VAL A 26 12.66 -4.33 -5.40
N THR A 27 12.46 -3.61 -4.29
CA THR A 27 12.95 -4.08 -2.98
C THR A 27 12.25 -5.34 -2.49
N THR A 28 10.95 -5.52 -2.76
CA THR A 28 10.26 -6.78 -2.45
C THR A 28 10.65 -7.92 -3.40
N CYS A 29 10.78 -7.65 -4.71
CA CYS A 29 11.27 -8.63 -5.68
C CYS A 29 12.77 -8.99 -5.50
N VAL A 30 13.61 -8.03 -5.11
CA VAL A 30 15.04 -8.20 -4.86
C VAL A 30 15.27 -8.88 -3.52
N LEU A 31 14.45 -8.65 -2.49
CA LEU A 31 14.49 -9.49 -1.29
C LEU A 31 14.11 -10.94 -1.64
N GLY A 32 13.08 -11.17 -2.46
CA GLY A 32 12.74 -12.51 -2.95
C GLY A 32 13.88 -13.16 -3.74
N ALA A 33 14.48 -12.43 -4.68
CA ALA A 33 15.61 -12.90 -5.49
C ALA A 33 16.89 -13.09 -4.66
N ALA A 34 17.21 -12.20 -3.73
CA ALA A 34 18.39 -12.28 -2.87
C ALA A 34 18.25 -13.36 -1.80
N VAL A 35 17.03 -13.59 -1.27
CA VAL A 35 16.72 -14.74 -0.41
C VAL A 35 16.83 -16.03 -1.22
N TYR A 36 16.33 -16.07 -2.45
CA TYR A 36 16.45 -17.24 -3.32
C TYR A 36 17.92 -17.53 -3.71
N ILE A 37 18.69 -16.50 -4.08
CA ILE A 37 20.12 -16.61 -4.39
C ILE A 37 20.91 -16.98 -3.13
N GLY A 38 20.65 -16.34 -1.99
CA GLY A 38 21.28 -16.65 -0.71
C GLY A 38 20.96 -18.06 -0.24
N TYR A 39 19.73 -18.53 -0.40
CA TYR A 39 19.32 -19.90 -0.14
C TYR A 39 20.02 -20.90 -1.08
N ARG A 40 20.16 -20.56 -2.37
CA ARG A 40 20.90 -21.36 -3.37
C ARG A 40 22.40 -21.44 -3.07
N VAL A 41 23.01 -20.34 -2.63
CA VAL A 41 24.46 -20.23 -2.37
C VAL A 41 24.84 -20.80 -1.01
N ALA A 42 24.01 -20.64 0.02
CA ALA A 42 24.27 -21.16 1.37
C ALA A 42 23.92 -22.64 1.55
N ALA A 43 23.21 -23.24 0.60
CA ALA A 43 22.86 -24.65 0.62
C ALA A 43 23.13 -25.34 -0.73
N PRO A 44 24.38 -25.29 -1.26
CA PRO A 44 24.72 -25.86 -2.56
C PRO A 44 24.48 -27.39 -2.58
N ASP A 45 24.70 -28.06 -1.45
CA ASP A 45 24.55 -29.51 -1.32
C ASP A 45 23.14 -29.98 -0.98
N LYS A 46 22.24 -29.10 -0.48
CA LYS A 46 20.82 -29.48 -0.24
C LYS A 46 20.00 -29.56 -1.52
N TYR A 47 20.52 -28.97 -2.62
CA TYR A 47 20.03 -29.18 -3.98
C TYR A 47 20.92 -30.10 -4.81
N SER A 48 21.73 -30.95 -4.17
CA SER A 48 21.95 -32.28 -4.74
C SER A 48 20.63 -33.06 -4.59
N ILE A 49 19.62 -32.63 -5.36
CA ILE A 49 18.55 -33.53 -5.75
C ILE A 49 19.32 -34.64 -6.44
N LYS A 50 19.46 -35.80 -5.78
CA LYS A 50 19.76 -37.05 -6.49
C LYS A 50 18.71 -37.10 -7.58
N GLN A 51 19.07 -36.67 -8.80
CA GLN A 51 18.21 -36.71 -9.96
C GLN A 51 17.96 -38.19 -10.22
N HIS A 52 16.99 -38.76 -9.53
CA HIS A 52 16.20 -39.84 -10.10
C HIS A 52 15.48 -39.16 -11.25
N ARG A 53 16.14 -39.11 -12.41
CA ARG A 53 15.54 -38.60 -13.64
C ARG A 53 14.35 -39.50 -13.91
N HIS A 54 13.17 -39.02 -13.53
CA HIS A 54 11.90 -39.52 -14.02
C HIS A 54 11.53 -38.59 -15.19
N PRO A 55 12.03 -38.84 -16.41
CA PRO A 55 11.77 -37.98 -17.57
C PRO A 55 10.27 -37.72 -17.77
N GLU A 56 9.42 -38.71 -17.48
CA GLU A 56 7.96 -38.58 -17.52
C GLU A 56 7.40 -37.53 -16.56
N LEU A 57 8.00 -37.35 -15.36
CA LEU A 57 7.59 -36.33 -14.40
C LEU A 57 8.00 -34.92 -14.87
N ASN A 58 9.18 -34.80 -15.48
CA ASN A 58 9.66 -33.52 -16.01
C ASN A 58 8.79 -33.04 -17.18
N ASP A 59 8.38 -33.95 -18.08
CA ASP A 59 7.47 -33.62 -19.19
C ASP A 59 6.10 -33.16 -18.68
N GLN A 60 5.60 -33.77 -17.60
CA GLN A 60 4.35 -33.33 -16.96
C GLN A 60 4.49 -31.95 -16.32
N ILE A 61 5.59 -31.67 -15.62
CA ILE A 61 5.87 -30.36 -15.04
C ILE A 61 6.01 -29.30 -16.14
N GLU A 62 6.74 -29.59 -17.21
CA GLU A 62 6.90 -28.65 -18.32
C GLU A 62 5.59 -28.35 -19.03
N LYS A 63 4.72 -29.34 -19.22
CA LYS A 63 3.36 -29.13 -19.76
C LYS A 63 2.53 -28.21 -18.88
N VAL A 64 2.58 -28.37 -17.56
CA VAL A 64 1.83 -27.51 -16.62
C VAL A 64 2.40 -26.08 -16.64
N VAL A 65 3.71 -25.94 -16.52
CA VAL A 65 4.37 -24.62 -16.42
C VAL A 65 4.39 -23.88 -17.75
N ALA A 66 4.31 -24.57 -18.88
CA ALA A 66 4.24 -23.94 -20.20
C ALA A 66 3.07 -22.94 -20.30
N SER A 67 1.93 -23.25 -19.68
CA SER A 67 0.77 -22.33 -19.64
C SER A 67 0.97 -21.07 -18.80
N LEU A 68 1.99 -21.04 -17.95
CA LEU A 68 2.36 -19.90 -17.10
C LEU A 68 3.49 -19.07 -17.72
N LYS A 69 4.10 -19.54 -18.81
CA LYS A 69 5.13 -18.79 -19.54
C LYS A 69 4.44 -17.71 -20.36
N ILE A 70 4.73 -16.46 -20.02
CA ILE A 70 4.27 -15.29 -20.76
C ILE A 70 5.33 -14.97 -21.81
N THR A 71 4.95 -14.94 -23.09
CA THR A 71 5.85 -14.50 -24.17
C THR A 71 5.96 -12.97 -24.19
N ASP A 72 6.98 -12.46 -24.86
CA ASP A 72 7.18 -11.01 -25.01
C ASP A 72 5.99 -10.35 -25.72
N GLU A 73 5.39 -11.01 -26.71
CA GLU A 73 4.20 -10.52 -27.41
C GLU A 73 2.98 -10.43 -26.49
N GLN A 74 2.79 -11.44 -25.64
CA GLN A 74 1.72 -11.45 -24.63
C GLN A 74 1.95 -10.35 -23.60
N LEU A 75 3.19 -10.15 -23.14
CA LEU A 75 3.52 -9.09 -22.19
C LEU A 75 3.25 -7.70 -22.79
N GLN A 76 3.66 -7.46 -24.03
CA GLN A 76 3.38 -6.21 -24.74
C GLN A 76 1.87 -5.99 -24.92
N HIS A 77 1.09 -7.04 -25.16
CA HIS A 77 -0.37 -6.94 -25.23
C HIS A 77 -0.96 -6.52 -23.89
N ILE A 78 -0.55 -7.16 -22.79
CA ILE A 78 -0.97 -6.82 -21.43
C ILE A 78 -0.64 -5.35 -21.10
N MET A 79 0.55 -4.88 -21.45
CA MET A 79 0.96 -3.49 -21.24
C MET A 79 0.03 -2.51 -21.96
N ARG A 80 -0.25 -2.74 -23.25
CA ARG A 80 -1.16 -1.88 -24.03
C ARG A 80 -2.57 -1.86 -23.45
N THR A 81 -3.11 -3.03 -23.09
CA THR A 81 -4.44 -3.12 -22.48
C THR A 81 -4.50 -2.38 -21.14
N LEU A 82 -3.45 -2.48 -20.32
CA LEU A 82 -3.39 -1.73 -19.06
C LEU A 82 -3.33 -0.21 -19.30
N GLU A 83 -2.56 0.25 -20.28
CA GLU A 83 -2.50 1.67 -20.67
C GLU A 83 -3.86 2.19 -21.15
N GLU A 84 -4.56 1.43 -21.99
CA GLU A 84 -5.90 1.75 -22.47
C GLU A 84 -6.91 1.87 -21.30
N GLU A 85 -6.91 0.90 -20.38
CA GLU A 85 -7.78 0.93 -19.19
C GLU A 85 -7.43 2.08 -18.24
N MET A 86 -6.14 2.43 -18.10
CA MET A 86 -5.72 3.61 -17.35
C MET A 86 -6.22 4.91 -17.99
N SER A 87 -6.09 5.04 -19.32
CA SER A 87 -6.65 6.18 -20.06
C SER A 87 -8.16 6.28 -19.92
N ALA A 88 -8.86 5.13 -20.00
CA ALA A 88 -10.30 5.06 -19.77
C ALA A 88 -10.68 5.45 -18.32
N GLY A 89 -9.87 5.05 -17.35
CA GLY A 89 -10.03 5.41 -15.93
C GLY A 89 -9.85 6.89 -15.65
N LEU A 90 -8.93 7.56 -16.35
CA LEU A 90 -8.68 9.00 -16.19
C LEU A 90 -9.71 9.88 -16.92
N SER A 91 -10.35 9.36 -17.97
CA SER A 91 -11.32 10.10 -18.77
C SER A 91 -12.68 10.20 -18.08
N PRO A 92 -13.26 11.42 -17.92
CA PRO A 92 -14.58 11.60 -17.31
C PRO A 92 -15.70 10.83 -18.01
N ALA A 93 -15.60 10.63 -19.33
CA ALA A 93 -16.60 9.95 -20.14
C ALA A 93 -16.68 8.44 -19.86
N THR A 94 -15.53 7.81 -19.58
CA THR A 94 -15.39 6.35 -19.48
C THR A 94 -15.15 5.85 -18.06
N HIS A 95 -14.79 6.73 -17.11
CA HIS A 95 -14.42 6.40 -15.73
C HIS A 95 -15.41 5.47 -15.00
N LYS A 96 -16.72 5.67 -15.21
CA LYS A 96 -17.77 4.84 -14.56
C LYS A 96 -17.65 3.37 -14.97
N GLN A 97 -17.31 3.10 -16.23
CA GLN A 97 -17.25 1.76 -16.82
C GLN A 97 -15.84 1.15 -16.82
N ALA A 98 -14.80 1.98 -16.69
CA ALA A 98 -13.41 1.53 -16.69
C ALA A 98 -13.13 0.50 -15.59
N SER A 99 -12.32 -0.52 -15.90
CA SER A 99 -11.92 -1.55 -14.94
C SER A 99 -10.88 -1.01 -13.96
N VAL A 100 -9.97 -0.17 -14.45
CA VAL A 100 -8.96 0.54 -13.66
C VAL A 100 -9.48 1.94 -13.33
N LYS A 101 -9.81 2.21 -12.06
CA LYS A 101 -10.52 3.43 -11.66
C LYS A 101 -9.67 4.70 -11.64
N MET A 102 -8.36 4.62 -11.49
CA MET A 102 -7.47 5.80 -11.48
C MET A 102 -7.93 6.91 -10.50
N PHE A 103 -8.36 6.55 -9.29
CA PHE A 103 -8.82 7.53 -8.31
C PHE A 103 -7.72 8.52 -7.92
N PRO A 104 -8.02 9.82 -7.82
CA PRO A 104 -7.05 10.82 -7.38
C PRO A 104 -6.71 10.63 -5.90
N SER A 105 -5.42 10.65 -5.56
CA SER A 105 -4.91 10.55 -4.17
C SER A 105 -4.87 11.89 -3.43
N TYR A 106 -5.14 13.00 -4.13
CA TYR A 106 -5.03 14.38 -3.64
C TYR A 106 -3.61 14.81 -3.19
N VAL A 107 -2.59 13.96 -3.37
CA VAL A 107 -1.18 14.31 -3.16
C VAL A 107 -0.66 14.99 -4.44
N ARG A 108 -0.38 16.29 -4.35
CA ARG A 108 -0.01 17.11 -5.52
C ARG A 108 1.49 17.35 -5.70
N HIS A 109 2.27 17.05 -4.66
CA HIS A 109 3.72 17.28 -4.66
C HIS A 109 4.43 16.07 -4.09
N ILE A 110 5.58 15.76 -4.69
CA ILE A 110 6.53 14.81 -4.12
C ILE A 110 7.31 15.47 -2.97
N SER A 111 7.77 14.65 -2.02
CA SER A 111 8.61 15.11 -0.92
C SER A 111 9.90 15.76 -1.43
N LYS A 112 10.26 16.91 -0.85
CA LYS A 112 11.50 17.65 -1.14
C LYS A 112 12.70 17.07 -0.39
N GLY A 113 12.48 16.28 0.65
CA GLY A 113 13.51 15.78 1.56
C GLY A 113 13.94 16.81 2.60
N THR A 114 13.37 18.01 2.59
CA THR A 114 13.61 19.08 3.57
C THR A 114 12.58 19.09 4.69
N GLU A 115 11.61 18.18 4.66
CA GLU A 115 10.55 18.07 5.66
C GLU A 115 11.13 17.74 7.03
N VAL A 116 10.62 18.40 8.06
CA VAL A 116 10.99 18.21 9.47
C VAL A 116 9.74 18.04 10.31
N GLY A 117 9.87 17.34 11.43
CA GLY A 117 8.78 17.16 12.40
C GLY A 117 8.52 15.70 12.74
N GLN A 118 7.42 15.46 13.45
CA GLN A 118 7.02 14.12 13.86
C GLN A 118 5.59 13.88 13.37
N VAL A 119 5.37 12.74 12.72
CA VAL A 119 4.06 12.34 12.21
C VAL A 119 3.78 10.90 12.64
N LEU A 120 2.51 10.63 12.90
CA LEU A 120 2.03 9.27 13.09
C LEU A 120 1.50 8.72 11.77
N ALA A 121 1.69 7.43 11.54
CA ALA A 121 1.06 6.74 10.43
C ALA A 121 0.40 5.45 10.92
N LEU A 122 -0.82 5.21 10.43
CA LEU A 122 -1.59 4.00 10.63
C LEU A 122 -1.62 3.24 9.31
N ASP A 123 -1.34 1.95 9.34
CA ASP A 123 -1.38 1.08 8.15
C ASP A 123 -2.22 -0.16 8.47
N LEU A 124 -3.44 -0.17 7.94
CA LEU A 124 -4.36 -1.29 8.09
C LEU A 124 -4.26 -2.21 6.86
N GLY A 125 -3.58 -3.33 7.06
CA GLY A 125 -3.47 -4.42 6.08
C GLY A 125 -4.57 -5.47 6.23
N GLY A 126 -4.39 -6.62 5.55
CA GLY A 126 -5.35 -7.74 5.59
C GLY A 126 -5.35 -8.54 6.90
N THR A 127 -4.25 -8.52 7.67
CA THR A 127 -4.10 -9.32 8.90
C THR A 127 -3.40 -8.53 10.01
N ASN A 128 -2.56 -7.56 9.61
CA ASN A 128 -1.75 -6.77 10.51
C ASN A 128 -2.18 -5.30 10.45
N PHE A 129 -2.25 -4.69 11.62
CA PHE A 129 -2.36 -3.26 11.79
C PHE A 129 -1.04 -2.72 12.31
N ARG A 130 -0.43 -1.78 11.58
CA ARG A 130 0.86 -1.18 11.96
C ARG A 130 0.67 0.27 12.33
N ILE A 131 1.34 0.67 13.40
CA ILE A 131 1.43 2.06 13.82
C ILE A 131 2.89 2.48 13.75
N LEU A 132 3.15 3.65 13.18
CA LEU A 132 4.48 4.20 13.01
C LEU A 132 4.56 5.61 13.61
N LEU A 133 5.63 5.88 14.33
CA LEU A 133 6.10 7.23 14.62
C LEU A 133 7.27 7.53 13.68
N ILE A 134 7.07 8.50 12.80
CA ILE A 134 8.05 8.91 11.80
C ILE A 134 8.59 10.28 12.21
N LYS A 135 9.90 10.36 12.47
CA LYS A 135 10.60 11.61 12.78
C LYS A 135 11.37 12.05 11.54
N LEU A 136 10.88 13.08 10.88
CA LEU A 136 11.51 13.71 9.72
C LEU A 136 12.59 14.67 10.22
N ARG A 137 13.84 14.49 9.76
CA ARG A 137 15.00 15.27 10.21
C ARG A 137 15.51 16.27 9.18
N GLY A 138 14.81 16.41 8.04
CA GLY A 138 15.34 17.08 6.86
C GLY A 138 16.51 16.31 6.25
N ASN A 139 17.09 16.85 5.18
CA ASN A 139 18.20 16.25 4.45
C ASN A 139 17.96 14.77 4.06
N SER A 140 16.71 14.41 3.75
CA SER A 140 16.27 13.05 3.44
C SER A 140 16.53 12.01 4.55
N LYS A 141 16.67 12.43 5.81
CA LYS A 141 16.85 11.53 6.96
C LYS A 141 15.55 11.33 7.73
N ILE A 142 15.28 10.08 8.09
CA ILE A 142 14.10 9.67 8.86
C ILE A 142 14.52 8.74 10.01
N ASP A 143 13.91 8.93 11.19
CA ASP A 143 13.91 7.92 12.25
C ASP A 143 12.50 7.31 12.31
N LEU A 144 12.42 5.97 12.39
CA LEU A 144 11.16 5.26 12.35
C LEU A 144 11.06 4.31 13.56
N THR A 145 10.04 4.52 14.38
CA THR A 145 9.59 3.55 15.38
C THR A 145 8.28 2.96 14.90
N SER A 146 8.11 1.64 15.00
CA SER A 146 6.84 1.02 14.61
C SER A 146 6.47 -0.15 15.50
N LYS A 147 5.17 -0.45 15.53
CA LYS A 147 4.62 -1.62 16.20
C LYS A 147 3.53 -2.24 15.35
N ILE A 148 3.50 -3.57 15.32
CA ILE A 148 2.46 -4.35 14.66
C ILE A 148 1.49 -4.89 15.72
N PHE A 149 0.21 -4.82 15.40
CA PHE A 149 -0.90 -5.38 16.14
C PHE A 149 -1.64 -6.36 15.22
N VAL A 150 -2.05 -7.49 15.77
CA VAL A 150 -2.90 -8.45 15.04
C VAL A 150 -4.34 -7.99 15.19
N VAL A 151 -5.07 -7.91 14.08
CA VAL A 151 -6.52 -7.62 14.12
C VAL A 151 -7.24 -8.95 14.27
N PRO A 152 -7.98 -9.20 15.37
CA PRO A 152 -8.71 -10.44 15.56
C PRO A 152 -9.73 -10.66 14.44
N GLN A 153 -9.92 -11.91 14.02
CA GLN A 153 -10.89 -12.23 12.96
C GLN A 153 -12.31 -11.77 13.31
N SER A 154 -12.70 -11.88 14.58
CA SER A 154 -14.00 -11.39 15.08
C SER A 154 -14.18 -9.88 14.90
N VAL A 155 -13.10 -9.10 14.94
CA VAL A 155 -13.11 -7.66 14.67
C VAL A 155 -13.19 -7.40 13.16
N MET A 156 -12.49 -8.18 12.34
CA MET A 156 -12.50 -8.04 10.87
C MET A 156 -13.86 -8.28 10.22
N ILE A 157 -14.69 -9.17 10.79
CA ILE A 157 -16.02 -9.52 10.27
C ILE A 157 -17.17 -8.98 11.14
N GLY A 158 -16.85 -8.20 12.18
CA GLY A 158 -17.80 -7.72 13.17
C GLY A 158 -18.47 -6.40 12.77
N ASP A 159 -18.83 -5.60 13.76
CA ASP A 159 -19.38 -4.26 13.55
C ASP A 159 -18.25 -3.22 13.35
N GLY A 160 -18.49 -2.25 12.46
CA GLY A 160 -17.52 -1.21 12.14
C GLY A 160 -17.05 -0.40 13.34
N ARG A 161 -17.94 -0.09 14.29
CA ARG A 161 -17.57 0.65 15.51
C ARG A 161 -16.53 -0.11 16.34
N HIS A 162 -16.66 -1.44 16.39
CA HIS A 162 -15.70 -2.28 17.11
C HIS A 162 -14.33 -2.29 16.42
N LEU A 163 -14.29 -2.29 15.08
CA LEU A 163 -13.04 -2.15 14.34
C LEU A 163 -12.34 -0.83 14.70
N PHE A 164 -13.00 0.31 14.52
CA PHE A 164 -12.34 1.60 14.75
C PHE A 164 -11.94 1.80 16.23
N ARG A 165 -12.76 1.32 17.18
CA ARG A 165 -12.37 1.30 18.60
C ARG A 165 -11.10 0.48 18.84
N HIS A 166 -10.99 -0.70 18.26
CA HIS A 166 -9.80 -1.55 18.36
C HIS A 166 -8.55 -0.86 17.78
N LEU A 167 -8.68 -0.15 16.66
CA LEU A 167 -7.58 0.64 16.08
C LEU A 167 -7.12 1.76 17.04
N VAL A 168 -8.07 2.46 17.66
CA VAL A 168 -7.78 3.54 18.63
C VAL A 168 -7.18 2.99 19.93
N GLU A 169 -7.58 1.81 20.39
CA GLU A 169 -6.92 1.13 21.51
C GLU A 169 -5.45 0.80 21.19
N CYS A 170 -5.19 0.23 20.02
CA CYS A 170 -3.83 -0.04 19.57
C CYS A 170 -2.99 1.25 19.46
N LEU A 171 -3.58 2.34 18.96
CA LEU A 171 -2.95 3.66 18.90
C LEU A 171 -2.62 4.20 20.29
N SER A 172 -3.58 4.16 21.22
CA SER A 172 -3.39 4.60 22.60
C SER A 172 -2.26 3.82 23.28
N ASP A 173 -2.22 2.50 23.09
CA ASP A 173 -1.16 1.64 23.62
C ASP A 173 0.22 1.97 23.04
N PHE A 174 0.29 2.27 21.74
CA PHE A 174 1.53 2.70 21.11
C PHE A 174 1.99 4.06 21.65
N MET A 175 1.09 5.05 21.71
CA MET A 175 1.41 6.39 22.20
C MET A 175 1.83 6.40 23.68
N LYS A 176 1.27 5.51 24.52
CA LYS A 176 1.71 5.34 25.92
C LYS A 176 3.16 4.86 25.99
N ARG A 177 3.51 3.83 25.20
CA ARG A 177 4.85 3.23 25.19
C ARG A 177 5.92 4.21 24.70
N GLU A 178 5.59 4.99 23.68
CA GLU A 178 6.47 6.01 23.11
C GLU A 178 6.40 7.36 23.87
N THR A 179 5.76 7.38 25.06
CA THR A 179 5.61 8.54 25.95
C THR A 179 5.03 9.81 25.30
N LEU A 180 4.18 9.63 24.28
CA LEU A 180 3.62 10.73 23.48
C LEU A 180 2.38 11.37 24.11
N LEU A 181 1.61 10.64 24.93
CA LEU A 181 0.32 11.12 25.46
C LEU A 181 0.42 12.34 26.40
N HIS A 182 1.53 12.48 27.13
CA HIS A 182 1.70 13.55 28.12
C HIS A 182 2.35 14.81 27.54
N SER A 183 2.60 14.84 26.23
CA SER A 183 3.29 15.95 25.59
C SER A 183 2.42 17.19 25.41
N GLY A 184 1.08 17.06 25.47
CA GLY A 184 0.14 18.14 25.10
C GLY A 184 0.18 18.51 23.62
N ILE A 185 0.90 17.73 22.80
CA ILE A 185 1.10 17.98 21.36
C ILE A 185 0.08 17.20 20.57
N THR A 186 -0.54 17.86 19.59
CA THR A 186 -1.32 17.19 18.54
C THR A 186 -0.38 16.74 17.44
N TYR A 187 -0.40 15.45 17.10
CA TYR A 187 0.42 14.88 16.04
C TYR A 187 -0.38 14.78 14.74
N PRO A 188 0.16 15.22 13.60
CA PRO A 188 -0.41 14.87 12.30
C PRO A 188 -0.42 13.35 12.13
N LEU A 189 -1.55 12.82 11.65
CA LEU A 189 -1.77 11.39 11.50
C LEU A 189 -2.16 11.05 10.05
N GLY A 190 -1.34 10.24 9.40
CA GLY A 190 -1.67 9.64 8.11
C GLY A 190 -2.36 8.29 8.32
N PHE A 191 -3.45 8.04 7.59
CA PHE A 191 -4.16 6.76 7.66
C PHE A 191 -4.10 6.04 6.31
N THR A 192 -3.15 5.12 6.19
CA THR A 192 -3.04 4.18 5.07
C THR A 192 -4.11 3.09 5.23
N PHE A 193 -5.27 3.36 4.66
CA PHE A 193 -6.40 2.45 4.65
C PHE A 193 -6.44 1.68 3.33
N SER A 194 -5.82 0.51 3.30
CA SER A 194 -5.53 -0.25 2.08
C SER A 194 -6.74 -1.02 1.54
N PHE A 195 -7.88 -0.35 1.38
CA PHE A 195 -9.12 -0.88 0.81
C PHE A 195 -9.61 0.01 -0.34
N PRO A 196 -10.44 -0.52 -1.24
CA PRO A 196 -11.09 0.29 -2.26
C PRO A 196 -11.88 1.44 -1.65
N CYS A 197 -11.40 2.67 -1.86
CA CYS A 197 -12.03 3.89 -1.38
C CYS A 197 -12.19 4.90 -2.50
N LYS A 198 -13.32 5.62 -2.47
CA LYS A 198 -13.50 6.85 -3.23
C LYS A 198 -13.04 8.01 -2.37
N GLN A 199 -11.85 8.51 -2.64
CA GLN A 199 -11.29 9.64 -1.92
C GLN A 199 -11.98 10.95 -2.35
N GLU A 200 -12.42 11.76 -1.38
CA GLU A 200 -13.14 13.02 -1.63
C GLU A 200 -12.24 14.24 -1.31
N SER A 201 -11.25 14.06 -0.43
CA SER A 201 -10.18 15.03 -0.13
C SER A 201 -8.94 14.33 0.43
N LEU A 202 -7.89 15.06 0.82
CA LEU A 202 -6.72 14.44 1.49
C LEU A 202 -7.08 13.83 2.85
N SER A 203 -8.16 14.29 3.49
CA SER A 203 -8.61 13.89 4.82
C SER A 203 -10.05 13.35 4.81
N SER A 204 -10.50 12.78 3.69
CA SER A 204 -11.82 12.16 3.57
C SER A 204 -11.82 11.10 2.48
N ALA A 205 -12.28 9.91 2.84
CA ALA A 205 -12.35 8.78 1.91
C ALA A 205 -13.50 7.85 2.27
N ARG A 206 -14.37 7.59 1.29
CA ARG A 206 -15.52 6.70 1.45
C ARG A 206 -15.18 5.29 1.02
N LEU A 207 -15.37 4.31 1.91
CA LEU A 207 -15.14 2.90 1.56
C LEU A 207 -16.15 2.45 0.49
N THR A 208 -15.70 1.79 -0.58
CA THR A 208 -16.61 1.27 -1.62
C THR A 208 -16.94 -0.20 -1.43
N SER A 209 -15.97 -1.01 -1.01
CA SER A 209 -16.16 -2.44 -0.79
C SER A 209 -15.03 -3.01 0.06
N TRP A 210 -15.36 -3.97 0.92
CA TRP A 210 -14.34 -4.72 1.64
C TRP A 210 -13.59 -5.73 0.76
N THR A 211 -12.35 -6.02 1.13
CA THR A 211 -11.50 -7.05 0.53
C THR A 211 -10.68 -7.73 1.63
N LYS A 212 -9.79 -8.67 1.29
CA LYS A 212 -8.79 -9.25 2.22
C LYS A 212 -9.41 -9.94 3.46
N GLY A 213 -10.64 -10.45 3.33
CA GLY A 213 -11.36 -11.13 4.42
C GLY A 213 -12.04 -10.21 5.43
N PHE A 214 -11.99 -8.89 5.25
CA PHE A 214 -12.82 -7.95 6.03
C PHE A 214 -14.27 -7.96 5.55
N SER A 215 -15.19 -7.75 6.47
CA SER A 215 -16.63 -7.59 6.17
C SER A 215 -17.34 -6.84 7.29
N CYS A 216 -16.75 -5.75 7.79
CA CYS A 216 -17.33 -5.02 8.91
C CYS A 216 -18.64 -4.31 8.51
N ALA A 217 -19.70 -4.51 9.30
CA ALA A 217 -20.99 -3.85 9.09
C ALA A 217 -20.91 -2.33 9.34
N GLY A 218 -21.69 -1.55 8.60
CA GLY A 218 -21.81 -0.10 8.83
C GLY A 218 -20.61 0.75 8.41
N VAL A 219 -19.71 0.23 7.57
CA VAL A 219 -18.53 0.98 7.06
C VAL A 219 -18.58 1.22 5.55
N VAL A 220 -19.17 0.30 4.78
CA VAL A 220 -19.29 0.48 3.33
C VAL A 220 -20.17 1.70 3.05
N ASN A 221 -19.71 2.57 2.16
CA ASN A 221 -20.26 3.89 1.87
C ASN A 221 -20.13 4.92 2.98
N GLU A 222 -19.34 4.68 4.03
CA GLU A 222 -19.03 5.68 5.06
C GLU A 222 -17.62 6.26 4.92
N ASP A 223 -17.42 7.47 5.45
CA ASP A 223 -16.11 8.13 5.47
C ASP A 223 -15.24 7.54 6.60
N VAL A 224 -14.21 6.79 6.21
CA VAL A 224 -13.35 6.06 7.17
C VAL A 224 -12.46 6.98 7.98
N VAL A 225 -12.19 8.20 7.50
CA VAL A 225 -11.44 9.20 8.28
C VAL A 225 -12.31 9.73 9.40
N LYS A 226 -13.59 10.01 9.09
CA LYS A 226 -14.56 10.43 10.10
C LYS A 226 -14.80 9.34 11.13
N LEU A 227 -15.00 8.08 10.71
CA LEU A 227 -15.21 6.97 11.64
C LEU A 227 -14.03 6.77 12.61
N LEU A 228 -12.79 6.95 12.11
CA LEU A 228 -11.61 6.93 12.97
C LEU A 228 -11.59 8.12 13.93
N GLN A 229 -11.90 9.33 13.45
CA GLN A 229 -11.93 10.54 14.27
C GLN A 229 -12.99 10.45 15.38
N ASP A 230 -14.22 10.02 15.03
CA ASP A 230 -15.30 9.82 15.98
C ASP A 230 -14.88 8.80 17.08
N ALA A 231 -14.19 7.72 16.70
CA ALA A 231 -13.67 6.74 17.67
C ALA A 231 -12.52 7.28 18.54
N ILE A 232 -11.75 8.26 18.06
CA ILE A 232 -10.73 8.97 18.85
C ILE A 232 -11.41 9.89 19.86
N ASP A 233 -12.44 10.63 19.44
CA ASP A 233 -13.15 11.61 20.26
C ASP A 233 -14.07 10.97 21.31
N GLU A 234 -14.50 9.73 21.11
CA GLU A 234 -15.24 8.93 22.11
C GLU A 234 -14.40 8.56 23.35
N LYS A 235 -13.08 8.79 23.33
CA LYS A 235 -12.13 8.27 24.33
C LYS A 235 -11.44 9.36 25.14
#